data_AF-A0A496R8K1-F1
#
_entry.id   AF-A0A496R8K1-F1
#
_cell.length_a   1.000
_cell.length_b   1.000
_cell.length_c   1.000
_cell.angle_alpha   90.00
_cell.angle_beta   90.00
_cell.angle_gamma   90.00
#
_symmetry.space_group_name_H-M   'P 1'
#
loop_
_entity.id
_entity.type
_entity.pdbx_description
1 polymer ?
#
loop_
_entity_poly.entity_id
_entity_poly.type
_entity_poly.pdbx_seq_one_letter_code
_entity_poly.pdbx_strand_id
1 'polypeptide(L)'
;RYGLKQKAIETGGKAPGPKSLNKLVAEVKKEGVKVIFVQPEFQQHSVEIIAEAAGTAVIPIDPLAEDYLDNLEAIAETLKSSLK
;
A
#
# COMPACT_ATOMS: atom_id res chain seq x y z
N ARG A 1 1.98 18.85 -6.66
CA ARG A 1 2.21 17.37 -6.55
C ARG A 1 2.58 17.09 -5.09
N TYR A 2 1.89 16.18 -4.40
CA TYR A 2 1.84 16.08 -2.92
C TYR A 2 3.13 15.63 -2.18
N GLY A 3 4.30 15.68 -2.82
CA GLY A 3 5.58 15.29 -2.18
C GLY A 3 5.73 13.79 -1.88
N LEU A 4 4.79 12.95 -2.30
CA LEU A 4 4.78 11.51 -2.03
C LEU A 4 5.64 10.74 -3.04
N LYS A 5 6.40 9.76 -2.56
CA LYS A 5 7.08 8.75 -3.38
C LYS A 5 6.34 7.42 -3.23
N GLN A 6 5.76 6.94 -4.33
CA GLN A 6 5.01 5.70 -4.35
C GLN A 6 5.88 4.58 -4.95
N LYS A 7 5.68 3.35 -4.47
CA LYS A 7 6.34 2.17 -5.01
C LYS A 7 5.33 1.04 -5.14
N ALA A 8 5.23 0.48 -6.34
CA ALA A 8 4.33 -0.63 -6.60
C ALA A 8 4.85 -1.92 -5.95
N ILE A 9 3.94 -2.68 -5.32
CA ILE A 9 4.20 -4.03 -4.79
C ILE A 9 3.98 -5.06 -5.89
N GLU A 10 2.88 -4.94 -6.63
CA GLU A 10 2.56 -5.76 -7.81
C GLU A 10 2.75 -4.96 -9.09
N THR A 11 3.17 -5.63 -10.16
CA THR A 11 3.30 -5.01 -11.49
C THR A 11 2.61 -5.89 -12.52
N GLY A 12 1.65 -5.32 -13.25
CA GLY A 12 0.90 -6.05 -14.29
C GLY A 12 -0.01 -7.16 -13.75
N GLY A 13 -0.54 -7.01 -12.54
CA GLY A 13 -1.46 -7.98 -11.91
C GLY A 13 -0.81 -9.29 -11.46
N LYS A 14 0.52 -9.30 -11.31
CA LYS A 14 1.27 -10.46 -10.82
C LYS A 14 1.84 -10.18 -9.44
N ALA A 15 1.55 -11.09 -8.51
CA ALA A 15 2.12 -11.08 -7.17
C ALA A 15 3.66 -11.18 -7.21
N PRO A 16 4.36 -10.55 -6.24
CA PRO A 16 5.81 -10.65 -6.13
C PRO A 16 6.23 -12.09 -5.80
N GLY A 17 7.27 -12.58 -6.48
CA GLY A 17 7.90 -13.85 -6.09
C GLY A 17 8.63 -13.76 -4.73
N PRO A 18 9.03 -14.89 -4.11
CA PRO A 18 9.59 -14.90 -2.75
C PRO A 18 10.80 -13.99 -2.52
N LYS A 19 11.72 -13.93 -3.50
CA LYS A 19 12.91 -13.05 -3.44
C LYS A 19 12.51 -11.57 -3.49
N SER A 20 11.50 -11.23 -4.30
CA SER A 20 10.98 -9.87 -4.41
C SER A 20 10.22 -9.46 -3.14
N LEU A 21 9.46 -10.38 -2.54
CA LEU A 21 8.76 -10.15 -1.28
C LEU A 21 9.74 -9.79 -0.15
N ASN A 22 10.81 -10.57 0.02
CA ASN A 22 11.85 -10.28 1.02
C ASN A 22 12.52 -8.92 0.77
N LYS A 23 12.76 -8.56 -0.49
CA LYS A 23 13.32 -7.25 -0.84
C LYS A 23 12.36 -6.12 -0.48
N LEU A 24 11.07 -6.28 -0.77
CA LEU A 24 10.04 -5.30 -0.42
C LEU A 24 9.94 -5.11 1.09
N VAL A 25 9.93 -6.18 1.88
CA VAL A 25 9.94 -6.09 3.36
C VAL A 25 11.14 -5.28 3.85
N ALA A 26 12.35 -5.57 3.34
CA ALA A 26 13.56 -4.84 3.73
C ALA A 26 13.49 -3.35 3.35
N GLU A 27 12.94 -3.03 2.17
CA GLU A 27 12.77 -1.66 1.70
C GLU A 27 11.71 -0.90 2.51
N VAL A 28 10.57 -1.51 2.80
CA VAL A 28 9.49 -0.93 3.63
C VAL A 28 10.04 -0.56 5.02
N LYS A 29 10.82 -1.46 5.63
CA LYS A 29 11.51 -1.18 6.90
C LYS A 29 12.54 -0.05 6.78
N LYS A 30 13.39 -0.09 5.75
CA LYS A 30 14.46 0.89 5.54
C LYS A 30 13.93 2.29 5.24
N GLU A 31 12.87 2.39 4.44
CA GLU A 31 12.24 3.66 4.06
C GLU A 31 11.22 4.14 5.11
N GLY A 32 10.99 3.37 6.19
CA GLY A 32 10.09 3.75 7.28
C GLY A 32 8.63 3.87 6.84
N VAL A 33 8.21 3.06 5.86
CA VAL A 33 6.88 3.12 5.27
C VAL A 33 5.82 2.81 6.33
N LYS A 34 4.86 3.74 6.47
CA LYS A 34 3.79 3.67 7.49
C LYS A 34 2.51 3.03 6.99
N VAL A 35 2.25 3.10 5.67
CA VAL A 35 1.02 2.62 5.05
C VAL A 35 1.33 1.89 3.76
N ILE A 36 0.64 0.78 3.55
CA ILE A 36 0.50 0.10 2.26
C ILE A 36 -0.96 0.25 1.83
N PHE A 37 -1.16 0.73 0.61
CA PHE A 37 -2.48 0.78 0.01
C PHE A 37 -2.71 -0.46 -0.85
N VAL A 38 -3.90 -1.05 -0.74
CA VAL A 38 -4.29 -2.24 -1.50
C VAL A 38 -5.64 -2.03 -2.17
N GLN A 39 -5.78 -2.49 -3.40
CA GLN A 39 -7.06 -2.52 -4.09
C GLN A 39 -7.75 -3.86 -3.74
N PRO A 40 -9.02 -3.86 -3.26
CA PRO A 40 -9.72 -5.09 -2.85
C PRO A 40 -9.76 -6.18 -3.91
N GLU A 41 -9.68 -5.79 -5.19
CA GLU A 41 -9.74 -6.68 -6.34
C GLU A 41 -8.45 -7.50 -6.54
N PHE A 42 -7.36 -7.15 -5.86
CA PHE A 42 -6.06 -7.81 -5.96
C PHE A 42 -5.78 -8.74 -4.77
N GLN A 43 -4.92 -9.73 -4.99
CA GLN A 43 -4.60 -10.74 -3.98
C GLN A 43 -3.90 -10.10 -2.77
N GLN A 44 -4.59 -10.04 -1.63
CA GLN A 44 -4.11 -9.33 -0.43
C GLN A 44 -3.01 -10.08 0.34
N HIS A 45 -2.82 -11.38 0.11
CA HIS A 45 -1.92 -12.22 0.91
C HIS A 45 -0.47 -11.72 0.94
N SER A 46 0.07 -11.28 -0.20
CA SER A 46 1.44 -10.74 -0.24
C SER A 46 1.56 -9.43 0.54
N VAL A 47 0.52 -8.61 0.53
CA VAL A 47 0.47 -7.33 1.24
C VAL A 47 0.40 -7.55 2.75
N GLU A 48 -0.41 -8.50 3.20
CA GLU A 48 -0.53 -8.89 4.61
C GLU A 48 0.83 -9.36 5.17
N ILE A 49 1.54 -10.23 4.43
CA ILE A 49 2.87 -10.70 4.84
C ILE A 49 3.85 -9.54 4.97
N ILE A 50 3.86 -8.61 4.02
CA ILE A 50 4.75 -7.46 4.08
C ILE A 50 4.42 -6.59 5.29
N ALA A 51 3.13 -6.31 5.49
CA ALA A 51 2.64 -5.46 6.56
C ALA A 51 2.94 -6.03 7.95
N GLU A 52 2.68 -7.32 8.16
CA GLU A 52 3.00 -8.01 9.40
C GLU A 52 4.52 -8.00 9.64
N ALA A 53 5.31 -8.35 8.63
CA ALA A 53 6.77 -8.41 8.76
C ALA A 53 7.38 -7.03 9.03
N ALA A 54 6.80 -5.96 8.49
CA ALA A 54 7.31 -4.59 8.58
C ALA A 54 6.66 -3.72 9.66
N GLY A 55 5.56 -4.15 10.28
CA GLY A 55 4.79 -3.35 11.22
C GLY A 55 4.10 -2.16 10.55
N THR A 56 3.59 -2.36 9.33
CA THR A 56 2.99 -1.31 8.48
C THR A 56 1.47 -1.49 8.42
N ALA A 57 0.70 -0.40 8.39
CA ALA A 57 -0.75 -0.48 8.23
C ALA A 57 -1.12 -0.83 6.79
N VAL A 58 -2.13 -1.67 6.59
CA VAL A 58 -2.73 -1.95 5.27
C VAL A 58 -4.06 -1.23 5.19
N ILE A 59 -4.25 -0.45 4.14
CA ILE A 59 -5.47 0.34 3.95
C ILE A 59 -6.04 0.04 2.57
N PRO A 60 -7.27 -0.51 2.49
CA PRO A 60 -7.92 -0.74 1.22
C PRO A 60 -8.31 0.60 0.58
N ILE A 61 -8.12 0.72 -0.74
CA ILE A 61 -8.60 1.82 -1.57
C ILE A 61 -9.43 1.21 -2.70
N ASP A 62 -10.65 1.70 -2.90
CA ASP A 62 -11.50 1.32 -4.03
C ASP A 62 -11.46 2.41 -5.11
N PRO A 63 -10.73 2.23 -6.21
CA PRO A 63 -10.64 3.23 -7.28
C PRO A 63 -11.88 3.26 -8.18
N LEU A 64 -12.75 2.25 -8.07
CA LEU A 64 -13.96 2.06 -8.85
C LEU A 64 -15.22 2.42 -8.05
N ALA A 65 -15.05 2.92 -6.82
CA ALA A 65 -16.14 3.44 -6.02
C ALA A 65 -16.99 4.42 -6.86
N GLU A 66 -18.31 4.22 -6.83
CA GLU A 66 -19.26 5.06 -7.57
C GLU A 66 -19.09 6.54 -7.19
N ASP A 67 -18.72 6.80 -5.93
CA ASP A 67 -18.28 8.11 -5.45
C ASP A 67 -16.75 8.23 -5.42
N TYR A 68 -16.20 8.65 -6.56
CA TYR A 68 -14.76 8.86 -6.74
C TYR A 68 -14.17 9.93 -5.81
N LEU A 69 -14.94 10.98 -5.48
CA LEU A 69 -14.45 12.09 -4.66
C LEU A 69 -14.32 11.68 -3.20
N ASP A 70 -15.33 10.99 -2.65
CA ASP A 70 -15.29 10.46 -1.30
C ASP A 70 -14.11 9.50 -1.10
N ASN A 71 -13.81 8.67 -2.10
CA ASN A 71 -12.64 7.78 -2.05
C ASN A 71 -11.31 8.57 -2.05
N LEU A 72 -11.18 9.61 -2.88
CA LEU A 72 -9.99 10.47 -2.85
C LEU A 72 -9.83 11.19 -1.51
N GLU A 73 -10.93 11.62 -0.88
CA GLU A 73 -10.91 12.23 0.45
C GLU A 73 -10.49 11.22 1.51
N ALA A 74 -10.99 9.98 1.47
CA ALA A 74 -10.57 8.91 2.36
C ALA A 74 -9.07 8.59 2.25
N ILE A 75 -8.52 8.59 1.03
CA ILE A 75 -7.07 8.45 0.78
C ILE A 75 -6.31 9.63 1.41
N ALA A 76 -6.79 10.86 1.21
CA ALA A 76 -6.14 12.05 1.72
C ALA A 76 -6.11 12.08 3.26
N GLU A 77 -7.24 11.76 3.92
CA GLU A 77 -7.31 11.68 5.38
C GLU A 77 -6.43 10.55 5.93
N THR A 78 -6.38 9.41 5.24
CA THR A 78 -5.47 8.32 5.58
C THR A 78 -3.99 8.73 5.50
N LEU A 79 -3.59 9.41 4.42
CA LEU A 79 -2.23 9.90 4.27
C LEU A 79 -1.89 10.90 5.38
N LYS A 80 -2.81 11.81 5.69
CA LYS A 80 -2.65 12.82 6.73
C LYS A 80 -2.57 12.23 8.13
N SER A 81 -3.31 11.17 8.44
CA SER A 81 -3.24 10.48 9.75
C SER A 81 -1.95 9.70 9.91
N SER A 82 -1.41 9.14 8.82
CA SER A 82 -0.26 8.23 8.85
C SER A 82 1.10 8.91 8.69
N LEU A 83 1.12 10.18 8.29
CA LEU A 83 2.33 11.02 8.17
C LEU A 83 2.56 11.94 9.38
N LYS A 84 1.70 11.87 10.41
CA LYS A 84 1.93 12.54 11.70
C LYS A 84 2.83 11.69 12.61
#